data_AF-A0A7C5X169-F1
#
_entry.id   AF-A0A7C5X169-F1
#
_cell.length_a   1.000
_cell.length_b   1.000
_cell.length_c   1.000
_cell.angle_alpha   90.00
_cell.angle_beta   90.00
_cell.angle_gamma   90.00
#
_symmetry.space_group_name_H-M   'P 1'
#
loop_
_entity.id
_entity.type
_entity.pdbx_description
1 polymer ?
#
loop_
_entity_poly.entity_id
_entity_poly.type
_entity_poly.pdbx_seq_one_letter_code
_entity_poly.pdbx_strand_id
1 'polypeptide(L)'
;MKAYDYLIKCPSFPLIAKKFPDFVEFSKSVEVIPWEEEFALTDFNPEVIDFLVFLDGLLEMKAITQEEYEKEVAKLPSYASKTGGVAFIEDNVVSFRDPNPPEHIIVHEIGHCYFKENDRVWSASYGGGESLFWLILRQDLPLNELSIFQWHSWIRRTLEGQVEEVAKELVRKLSKLNLPIYPHIYTYQLWAGTMGVDAGKIPPNLLFDLESKEWERVEVSKAGLLSFLANLIVGAGLGDSTYMAYLQALFML
;
A
#
# COMPACT_ATOMS: atom_id res chain seq x y z
N MET A 1 25.97 -11.06 3.29
CA MET A 1 25.04 -11.31 4.42
C MET A 1 23.67 -11.57 3.81
N LYS A 2 22.78 -12.31 4.46
CA LYS A 2 21.41 -12.55 3.94
C LYS A 2 20.38 -11.74 4.70
N ALA A 3 19.28 -11.38 4.06
CA ALA A 3 18.23 -10.61 4.73
C ALA A 3 17.61 -11.42 5.89
N TYR A 4 17.62 -12.76 5.76
CA TYR A 4 17.32 -13.69 6.86
C TYR A 4 18.12 -13.41 8.14
N ASP A 5 19.41 -13.05 8.04
CA ASP A 5 20.27 -12.78 9.20
C ASP A 5 19.80 -11.55 10.02
N TYR A 6 19.07 -10.64 9.37
CA TYR A 6 18.38 -9.53 10.02
C TYR A 6 17.01 -9.95 10.53
N LEU A 7 16.25 -10.67 9.70
CA LEU A 7 14.89 -11.08 10.02
C LEU A 7 14.81 -11.95 11.28
N ILE A 8 15.77 -12.86 11.53
CA ILE A 8 15.79 -13.70 12.74
C ILE A 8 16.00 -12.91 14.04
N LYS A 9 16.51 -11.68 13.95
CA LYS A 9 16.74 -10.79 15.10
C LYS A 9 15.50 -9.97 15.43
N CYS A 10 14.51 -9.93 14.56
CA CYS A 10 13.28 -9.18 14.74
C CYS A 10 12.43 -9.78 15.88
N PRO A 11 11.84 -8.94 16.76
CA PRO A 11 10.98 -9.42 17.84
C PRO A 11 9.81 -10.28 17.37
N SER A 12 9.21 -9.97 16.21
CA SER A 12 8.06 -10.71 15.69
C SER A 12 8.47 -11.94 14.86
N PHE A 13 9.77 -12.26 14.75
CA PHE A 13 10.25 -13.38 13.93
C PHE A 13 9.52 -14.72 14.20
N PRO A 14 9.28 -15.15 15.46
CA PRO A 14 8.55 -16.39 15.71
C PRO A 14 7.13 -16.40 15.13
N LEU A 15 6.46 -15.24 15.12
CA LEU A 15 5.13 -15.08 14.55
C LEU A 15 5.20 -15.04 13.02
N ILE A 16 6.17 -14.32 12.47
CA ILE A 16 6.42 -14.24 11.02
C ILE A 16 6.72 -15.64 10.47
N ALA A 17 7.63 -16.39 11.08
CA ALA A 17 7.99 -17.75 10.64
C ALA A 17 6.82 -18.73 10.71
N LYS A 18 5.88 -18.52 11.64
CA LYS A 18 4.67 -19.34 11.77
C LYS A 18 3.62 -18.99 10.71
N LYS A 19 3.38 -17.70 10.48
CA LYS A 19 2.28 -17.21 9.61
C LYS A 19 2.69 -17.08 8.15
N PHE A 20 3.97 -16.79 7.91
CA PHE A 20 4.53 -16.53 6.59
C PHE A 20 5.82 -17.34 6.34
N PRO A 21 5.73 -18.69 6.35
CA PRO A 21 6.91 -19.54 6.22
C PRO A 21 7.64 -19.38 4.88
N ASP A 22 6.91 -19.12 3.79
CA ASP A 22 7.50 -18.97 2.45
C ASP A 22 8.27 -17.65 2.34
N PHE A 23 7.75 -16.58 2.96
CA PHE A 23 8.45 -15.31 3.11
C PHE A 23 9.78 -15.48 3.86
N VAL A 24 9.77 -16.25 4.96
CA VAL A 24 10.98 -16.54 5.73
C VAL A 24 11.97 -17.38 4.92
N GLU A 25 11.52 -18.40 4.23
CA GLU A 25 12.41 -19.21 3.38
C GLU A 25 13.02 -18.37 2.27
N PHE A 26 12.22 -17.53 1.60
CA PHE A 26 12.69 -16.64 0.54
C PHE A 26 13.76 -15.66 1.03
N SER A 27 13.65 -15.12 2.25
CA SER A 27 14.61 -14.17 2.82
C SER A 27 16.04 -14.72 2.93
N LYS A 28 16.23 -16.04 2.88
CA LYS A 28 17.56 -16.69 2.84
C LYS A 28 18.25 -16.53 1.49
N SER A 29 17.47 -16.30 0.43
CA SER A 29 17.99 -16.06 -0.91
C SER A 29 18.39 -14.60 -1.11
N VAL A 30 17.65 -13.66 -0.49
CA VAL A 30 17.86 -12.21 -0.57
C VAL A 30 19.21 -11.80 -0.02
N GLU A 31 20.04 -11.20 -0.88
CA GLU A 31 21.37 -10.71 -0.51
C GLU A 31 21.30 -9.30 0.10
N VAL A 32 22.12 -9.06 1.13
CA VAL A 32 22.29 -7.73 1.71
C VAL A 32 23.65 -7.18 1.29
N ILE A 33 23.64 -6.09 0.52
CA ILE A 33 24.83 -5.35 0.13
C ILE A 33 25.06 -4.16 1.07
N PRO A 34 26.30 -3.63 1.16
CA PRO A 34 26.58 -2.40 1.91
C PRO A 34 25.73 -1.23 1.41
N TRP A 35 25.45 -0.27 2.29
CA TRP A 35 24.80 0.98 1.90
C TRP A 35 25.77 1.90 1.17
N GLU A 36 25.30 2.49 0.06
CA GLU A 36 26.00 3.52 -0.69
C GLU A 36 25.13 4.79 -0.73
N GLU A 37 25.76 5.97 -0.63
CA GLU A 37 25.01 7.25 -0.60
C GLU A 37 24.18 7.49 -1.86
N GLU A 38 24.57 6.91 -2.99
CA GLU A 38 23.84 6.98 -4.26
C GLU A 38 22.44 6.33 -4.19
N PHE A 39 22.25 5.35 -3.31
CA PHE A 39 20.95 4.70 -3.12
C PHE A 39 19.89 5.65 -2.55
N ALA A 40 20.32 6.68 -1.82
CA ALA A 40 19.42 7.73 -1.33
C ALA A 40 18.88 8.64 -2.46
N LEU A 41 19.48 8.61 -3.66
CA LEU A 41 19.08 9.44 -4.80
C LEU A 41 18.05 8.78 -5.71
N THR A 42 17.95 7.45 -5.70
CA THR A 42 17.03 6.68 -6.56
C THR A 42 15.59 6.57 -6.00
N ASP A 43 15.32 7.23 -4.87
CA ASP A 43 14.17 6.96 -4.00
C ASP A 43 13.40 8.24 -3.64
N PHE A 44 13.26 9.13 -4.62
CA PHE A 44 12.41 10.31 -4.46
C PHE A 44 10.92 9.91 -4.55
N ASN A 45 10.04 10.63 -3.83
CA ASN A 45 8.59 10.50 -3.95
C ASN A 45 8.20 10.50 -5.45
N PRO A 46 7.30 9.64 -5.95
CA PRO A 46 6.91 9.62 -7.37
C PRO A 46 6.56 11.00 -7.95
N GLU A 47 5.95 11.89 -7.17
CA GLU A 47 5.66 13.27 -7.61
C GLU A 47 6.92 14.14 -7.74
N VAL A 48 7.92 13.87 -6.89
CA VAL A 48 9.25 14.49 -6.95
C VAL A 48 10.06 13.91 -8.10
N ILE A 49 9.97 12.60 -8.37
CA ILE A 49 10.55 11.97 -9.57
C ILE A 49 9.94 12.57 -10.83
N ASP A 50 8.61 12.64 -10.92
CA ASP A 50 7.92 13.22 -12.08
C ASP A 50 8.35 14.68 -12.32
N PHE A 51 8.56 15.45 -11.24
CA PHE A 51 9.06 16.82 -11.32
C PHE A 51 10.54 16.91 -11.70
N LEU A 52 11.40 16.00 -11.19
CA LEU A 52 12.81 15.91 -11.58
C LEU A 52 12.94 15.56 -13.07
N VAL A 53 12.19 14.56 -13.54
CA VAL A 53 12.14 14.17 -14.96
C VAL A 53 11.68 15.34 -15.84
N PHE A 54 10.71 16.13 -15.36
CA PHE A 54 10.29 17.35 -16.05
C PHE A 54 11.41 18.41 -16.12
N LEU A 55 12.12 18.66 -15.01
CA LEU A 55 13.24 19.59 -14.97
C LEU A 55 14.41 19.14 -15.85
N ASP A 56 14.73 17.84 -15.86
CA ASP A 56 15.77 17.25 -16.72
C ASP A 56 15.43 17.49 -18.19
N GLY A 57 14.18 17.25 -18.60
CA GLY A 57 13.70 17.53 -19.95
C GLY A 57 13.84 19.01 -20.34
N LEU A 58 13.56 19.93 -19.42
CA LEU A 58 13.74 21.37 -19.67
C LEU A 58 15.23 21.77 -19.81
N LEU A 59 16.11 21.15 -19.03
CA LEU A 59 17.55 21.41 -19.07
C LEU A 59 18.17 20.87 -20.37
N GLU A 60 17.81 19.66 -20.79
CA GLU A 60 18.24 19.06 -22.07
C GLU A 60 17.80 19.91 -23.27
N MET A 61 16.58 20.46 -23.20
CA MET A 61 16.06 21.38 -24.21
C MET A 61 16.69 22.78 -24.17
N LYS A 62 17.59 23.06 -23.21
CA LYS A 62 18.15 24.39 -22.92
C LYS A 62 17.07 25.45 -22.66
N ALA A 63 15.91 25.02 -22.18
CA ALA A 63 14.80 25.90 -21.80
C ALA A 63 15.01 26.53 -20.42
N ILE A 64 15.82 25.87 -19.57
CA ILE A 64 16.34 26.40 -18.31
C ILE A 64 17.86 26.26 -18.28
N THR A 65 18.50 27.06 -17.44
CA THR A 65 19.94 26.99 -17.17
C THR A 65 20.26 25.99 -16.07
N GLN A 66 21.51 25.54 -15.99
CA GLN A 66 22.00 24.67 -14.90
C GLN A 66 21.76 25.30 -13.52
N GLU A 67 21.93 26.62 -13.42
CA GLU A 67 21.74 27.38 -12.17
C GLU A 67 20.26 27.44 -11.75
N GLU A 68 19.34 27.50 -12.72
CA GLU A 68 17.89 27.42 -12.48
C GLU A 68 17.45 26.01 -12.10
N TYR A 69 18.00 24.99 -12.76
CA TYR A 69 17.78 23.59 -12.41
C TYR A 69 18.16 23.31 -10.95
N GLU A 70 19.37 23.66 -10.54
CA GLU A 70 19.86 23.46 -9.17
C GLU A 70 19.02 24.22 -8.14
N LYS A 71 18.54 25.41 -8.49
CA LYS A 71 17.66 26.22 -7.65
C LYS A 71 16.27 25.60 -7.48
N GLU A 72 15.68 25.02 -8.52
CA GLU A 72 14.39 24.34 -8.42
C GLU A 72 14.51 23.00 -7.68
N VAL A 73 15.60 22.25 -7.92
CA VAL A 73 15.91 21.02 -7.18
C VAL A 73 16.14 21.31 -5.69
N ALA A 74 16.81 22.41 -5.34
CA ALA A 74 17.02 22.81 -3.95
C ALA A 74 15.73 23.20 -3.19
N LYS A 75 14.62 23.49 -3.91
CA LYS A 75 13.30 23.73 -3.29
C LYS A 75 12.53 22.45 -3.03
N LEU A 76 12.95 21.33 -3.61
CA LEU A 76 12.36 20.05 -3.29
C LEU A 76 12.59 19.77 -1.79
N PRO A 77 11.57 19.28 -1.08
CA PRO A 77 11.70 19.03 0.34
C PRO A 77 12.87 18.08 0.59
N SER A 78 13.86 18.53 1.38
CA SER A 78 15.03 17.73 1.79
C SER A 78 14.68 16.51 2.66
N TYR A 79 13.39 16.34 2.98
CA TYR A 79 12.83 15.31 3.85
C TYR A 79 11.80 14.42 3.14
N ALA A 80 11.88 14.27 1.82
CA ALA A 80 11.13 13.23 1.13
C ALA A 80 11.86 11.89 1.30
N SER A 81 11.40 11.12 2.29
CA SER A 81 11.84 9.76 2.65
C SER A 81 13.29 9.62 3.15
N LYS A 82 13.47 9.59 4.48
CA LYS A 82 14.63 8.91 5.06
C LYS A 82 14.38 7.41 4.94
N THR A 83 14.60 6.81 3.78
CA THR A 83 14.48 5.37 3.69
C THR A 83 15.53 4.71 4.59
N GLY A 84 15.04 3.76 5.40
CA GLY A 84 15.89 2.95 6.26
C GLY A 84 16.60 1.84 5.50
N GLY A 85 16.16 1.57 4.26
CA GLY A 85 16.69 0.57 3.35
C GLY A 85 16.24 0.83 1.91
N VAL A 86 16.71 -0.01 0.99
CA VAL A 86 16.30 -0.04 -0.42
C VAL A 86 16.27 -1.48 -0.89
N ALA A 87 15.33 -1.80 -1.79
CA ALA A 87 15.22 -3.09 -2.43
C ALA A 87 15.41 -3.00 -3.95
N PHE A 88 16.41 -3.71 -4.45
CA PHE A 88 16.58 -4.00 -5.88
C PHE A 88 15.71 -5.22 -6.21
N ILE A 89 14.45 -4.96 -6.55
CA ILE A 89 13.38 -5.96 -6.65
C ILE A 89 13.77 -7.11 -7.58
N GLU A 90 14.27 -6.83 -8.77
CA GLU A 90 14.59 -7.85 -9.78
C GLU A 90 15.75 -8.74 -9.36
N ASP A 91 16.77 -8.15 -8.74
CA ASP A 91 18.01 -8.85 -8.34
C ASP A 91 17.87 -9.60 -7.01
N ASN A 92 16.77 -9.42 -6.28
CA ASN A 92 16.58 -9.90 -4.90
C ASN A 92 17.70 -9.44 -3.97
N VAL A 93 18.06 -8.16 -4.08
CA VAL A 93 19.09 -7.55 -3.25
C VAL A 93 18.46 -6.44 -2.45
N VAL A 94 18.86 -6.31 -1.18
CA VAL A 94 18.48 -5.18 -0.33
C VAL A 94 19.73 -4.52 0.23
N SER A 95 19.59 -3.25 0.59
CA SER A 95 20.60 -2.52 1.35
C SER A 95 19.94 -1.80 2.51
N PHE A 96 20.58 -1.77 3.68
CA PHE A 96 20.06 -1.09 4.87
C PHE A 96 21.00 0.01 5.30
N ARG A 97 20.45 1.18 5.60
CA ARG A 97 21.23 2.35 5.99
C ARG A 97 21.86 2.21 7.38
N ASP A 98 21.13 1.61 8.31
CA ASP A 98 21.60 1.33 9.66
C ASP A 98 22.13 -0.12 9.73
N PRO A 99 23.26 -0.39 10.40
CA PRO A 99 23.70 -1.77 10.68
C PRO A 99 22.72 -2.59 11.53
N ASN A 100 21.79 -1.96 12.25
CA ASN A 100 20.70 -2.57 13.00
C ASN A 100 19.36 -1.90 12.59
N PRO A 101 18.89 -2.17 11.36
CA PRO A 101 17.67 -1.55 10.85
C PRO A 101 16.45 -1.98 11.69
N PRO A 102 15.45 -1.10 11.86
CA PRO A 102 14.20 -1.46 12.51
C PRO A 102 13.48 -2.62 11.81
N GLU A 103 12.73 -3.42 12.57
CA GLU A 103 11.98 -4.58 12.06
C GLU A 103 11.07 -4.24 10.87
N HIS A 104 10.36 -3.10 10.92
CA HIS A 104 9.48 -2.70 9.82
C HIS A 104 10.23 -2.44 8.52
N ILE A 105 11.44 -1.86 8.58
CA ILE A 105 12.30 -1.67 7.41
C ILE A 105 12.76 -3.02 6.86
N ILE A 106 13.20 -3.94 7.72
CA ILE A 106 13.63 -5.28 7.28
C ILE A 106 12.50 -6.00 6.54
N VAL A 107 11.30 -6.03 7.12
CA VAL A 107 10.13 -6.67 6.51
C VAL A 107 9.71 -5.96 5.22
N HIS A 108 9.75 -4.63 5.22
CA HIS A 108 9.41 -3.81 4.06
C HIS A 108 10.29 -4.15 2.86
N GLU A 109 11.63 -4.10 3.00
CA GLU A 109 12.54 -4.37 1.88
C GLU A 109 12.47 -5.83 1.40
N ILE A 110 12.39 -6.79 2.32
CA ILE A 110 12.21 -8.21 1.94
C ILE A 110 10.89 -8.40 1.19
N GLY A 111 9.83 -7.70 1.59
CA GLY A 111 8.53 -7.72 0.96
C GLY A 111 8.54 -7.25 -0.48
N HIS A 112 9.26 -6.19 -0.79
CA HIS A 112 9.48 -5.75 -2.17
C HIS A 112 10.07 -6.86 -3.05
N CYS A 113 11.14 -7.52 -2.57
CA CYS A 113 11.76 -8.62 -3.31
C CYS A 113 10.85 -9.86 -3.40
N TYR A 114 10.15 -10.24 -2.33
CA TYR A 114 9.34 -11.45 -2.28
C TYR A 114 8.07 -11.33 -3.11
N PHE A 115 7.34 -10.24 -2.95
CA PHE A 115 6.07 -10.03 -3.65
C PHE A 115 6.24 -9.47 -5.06
N LYS A 116 7.45 -8.98 -5.40
CA LYS A 116 7.75 -8.33 -6.69
C LYS A 116 6.85 -7.12 -6.96
N GLU A 117 6.69 -6.29 -5.93
CA GLU A 117 5.81 -5.13 -5.97
C GLU A 117 6.55 -3.85 -5.59
N ASN A 118 6.16 -2.73 -6.18
CA ASN A 118 6.64 -1.40 -5.78
C ASN A 118 5.87 -0.85 -4.58
N ASP A 119 6.30 0.31 -4.08
CA ASP A 119 5.70 0.95 -2.91
C ASP A 119 4.21 1.22 -3.01
N ARG A 120 3.70 1.60 -4.18
CA ARG A 120 2.28 1.92 -4.35
C ARG A 120 1.38 0.72 -4.07
N VAL A 121 1.91 -0.50 -4.13
CA VAL A 121 1.18 -1.76 -3.92
C VAL A 121 1.58 -2.42 -2.60
N TRP A 122 2.86 -2.37 -2.23
CA TRP A 122 3.38 -3.04 -1.04
C TRP A 122 3.31 -2.15 0.22
N SER A 123 3.81 -0.92 0.17
CA SER A 123 4.10 -0.09 1.34
C SER A 123 2.91 0.14 2.26
N ALA A 124 3.16 0.08 3.57
CA ALA A 124 2.12 0.39 4.55
C ALA A 124 1.64 1.85 4.45
N SER A 125 2.51 2.78 4.03
CA SER A 125 2.20 4.20 3.86
C SER A 125 1.06 4.46 2.88
N TYR A 126 0.86 3.57 1.90
CA TYR A 126 -0.20 3.66 0.89
C TYR A 126 -1.38 2.70 1.17
N GLY A 127 -1.41 2.03 2.33
CA GLY A 127 -2.39 0.97 2.61
C GLY A 127 -2.12 -0.31 1.80
N GLY A 128 -0.88 -0.50 1.35
CA GLY A 128 -0.44 -1.66 0.59
C GLY A 128 -0.41 -2.96 1.39
N GLY A 129 0.05 -4.04 0.77
CA GLY A 129 0.07 -5.37 1.37
C GLY A 129 0.86 -5.49 2.67
N GLU A 130 1.85 -4.63 2.92
CA GLU A 130 2.59 -4.57 4.17
C GLU A 130 1.64 -4.26 5.35
N SER A 131 0.64 -3.41 5.13
CA SER A 131 -0.35 -3.11 6.17
C SER A 131 -1.17 -4.36 6.53
N LEU A 132 -1.56 -5.15 5.52
CA LEU A 132 -2.26 -6.42 5.73
C LEU A 132 -1.35 -7.45 6.39
N PHE A 133 -0.07 -7.54 5.99
CA PHE A 133 0.92 -8.41 6.61
C PHE A 133 1.01 -8.15 8.12
N TRP A 134 1.17 -6.88 8.53
CA TRP A 134 1.23 -6.51 9.94
C TRP A 134 -0.10 -6.75 10.66
N LEU A 135 -1.23 -6.50 10.00
CA LEU A 135 -2.54 -6.75 10.56
C LEU A 135 -2.75 -8.24 10.88
N ILE A 136 -2.36 -9.12 9.96
CA ILE A 136 -2.44 -10.58 10.13
C ILE A 136 -1.63 -11.04 11.35
N LEU A 137 -0.41 -10.51 11.52
CA LEU A 137 0.43 -10.87 12.67
C LEU A 137 -0.15 -10.36 13.99
N ARG A 138 -0.52 -9.08 14.03
CA ARG A 138 -0.91 -8.40 15.28
C ARG A 138 -2.27 -8.85 15.80
N GLN A 139 -3.17 -9.24 14.91
CA GLN A 139 -4.51 -9.70 15.27
C GLN A 139 -4.70 -11.22 15.12
N ASP A 140 -3.62 -11.97 14.85
CA ASP A 140 -3.64 -13.41 14.64
C ASP A 140 -4.69 -13.88 13.62
N LEU A 141 -4.89 -13.10 12.55
CA LEU A 141 -5.92 -13.41 11.55
C LEU A 141 -5.61 -14.74 10.85
N PRO A 142 -6.64 -15.54 10.48
CA PRO A 142 -6.47 -16.79 9.74
C PRO A 142 -6.22 -16.55 8.24
N LEU A 143 -5.34 -15.59 7.93
CA LEU A 143 -4.90 -15.22 6.58
C LEU A 143 -3.42 -15.54 6.41
N ASN A 144 -2.98 -15.60 5.15
CA ASN A 144 -1.63 -16.00 4.75
C ASN A 144 -1.16 -15.20 3.51
N GLU A 145 -0.03 -15.59 2.92
CA GLU A 145 0.59 -14.95 1.75
C GLU A 145 -0.38 -14.82 0.56
N LEU A 146 -1.25 -15.82 0.32
CA LEU A 146 -2.25 -15.77 -0.77
C LEU A 146 -3.23 -14.61 -0.58
N SER A 147 -3.53 -14.26 0.67
CA SER A 147 -4.39 -13.12 0.99
C SER A 147 -3.70 -11.80 0.64
N ILE A 148 -2.38 -11.71 0.85
CA ILE A 148 -1.57 -10.56 0.45
C ILE A 148 -1.52 -10.45 -1.09
N PHE A 149 -1.31 -11.55 -1.82
CA PHE A 149 -1.37 -11.53 -3.29
C PHE A 149 -2.74 -11.09 -3.83
N GLN A 150 -3.82 -11.53 -3.20
CA GLN A 150 -5.17 -11.09 -3.56
C GLN A 150 -5.36 -9.58 -3.30
N TRP A 151 -4.85 -9.08 -2.17
CA TRP A 151 -4.86 -7.65 -1.85
C TRP A 151 -4.08 -6.84 -2.90
N HIS A 152 -2.88 -7.28 -3.27
CA HIS A 152 -2.08 -6.68 -4.33
C HIS A 152 -2.81 -6.66 -5.67
N SER A 153 -3.52 -7.74 -6.02
CA SER A 153 -4.33 -7.80 -7.24
C SER A 153 -5.38 -6.70 -7.29
N TRP A 154 -6.12 -6.47 -6.19
CA TRP A 154 -7.11 -5.39 -6.14
C TRP A 154 -6.47 -4.00 -6.28
N ILE A 155 -5.35 -3.76 -5.59
CA ILE A 155 -4.66 -2.47 -5.68
C ILE A 155 -4.13 -2.23 -7.10
N ARG A 156 -3.39 -3.18 -7.69
CA ARG A 156 -2.84 -3.05 -9.06
C ARG A 156 -3.93 -2.79 -10.09
N ARG A 157 -4.97 -3.63 -10.12
CA ARG A 157 -6.09 -3.48 -11.05
C ARG A 157 -6.78 -2.12 -10.89
N THR A 158 -6.90 -1.62 -9.66
CA THR A 158 -7.42 -0.27 -9.40
C THR A 158 -6.48 0.82 -9.95
N LEU A 159 -5.17 0.69 -9.74
CA LEU A 159 -4.16 1.63 -10.24
C LEU A 159 -4.13 1.68 -11.78
N GLU A 160 -4.32 0.53 -12.43
CA GLU A 160 -4.40 0.31 -13.89
C GLU A 160 -5.75 0.76 -14.49
N GLY A 161 -6.73 1.16 -13.67
CA GLY A 161 -8.00 1.72 -14.14
C GLY A 161 -9.16 0.73 -14.22
N GLN A 162 -9.00 -0.53 -13.81
CA GLN A 162 -10.08 -1.54 -13.73
C GLN A 162 -10.98 -1.33 -12.49
N VAL A 163 -11.29 -0.08 -12.16
CA VAL A 163 -11.94 0.34 -10.91
C VAL A 163 -13.30 -0.32 -10.74
N GLU A 164 -14.14 -0.31 -11.79
CA GLU A 164 -15.51 -0.83 -11.73
C GLU A 164 -15.53 -2.35 -11.50
N GLU A 165 -14.60 -3.09 -12.12
CA GLU A 165 -14.51 -4.54 -11.96
C GLU A 165 -14.10 -4.92 -10.54
N VAL A 166 -13.08 -4.25 -10.01
CA VAL A 166 -12.62 -4.47 -8.63
C VAL A 166 -13.72 -4.09 -7.64
N ALA A 167 -14.37 -2.94 -7.84
CA ALA A 167 -15.50 -2.51 -7.00
C ALA A 167 -16.64 -3.55 -6.99
N LYS A 168 -17.05 -4.06 -8.16
CA LYS A 168 -18.06 -5.13 -8.26
C LYS A 168 -17.65 -6.40 -7.53
N GLU A 169 -16.38 -6.79 -7.64
CA GLU A 169 -15.85 -7.98 -6.97
C GLU A 169 -15.91 -7.85 -5.44
N LEU A 170 -15.46 -6.70 -4.91
CA LEU A 170 -15.47 -6.40 -3.48
C LEU A 170 -16.91 -6.30 -2.96
N VAL A 171 -17.77 -5.53 -3.64
CA VAL A 171 -19.18 -5.40 -3.28
C VAL A 171 -19.87 -6.76 -3.23
N ARG A 172 -19.65 -7.63 -4.22
CA ARG A 172 -20.22 -8.99 -4.23
C ARG A 172 -19.82 -9.80 -2.99
N LYS A 173 -18.58 -9.64 -2.51
CA LYS A 173 -18.11 -10.30 -1.28
C LYS A 173 -18.74 -9.68 -0.03
N LEU A 174 -18.77 -8.35 0.05
CA LEU A 174 -19.34 -7.60 1.16
C LEU A 174 -20.86 -7.78 1.31
N SER A 175 -21.60 -7.94 0.20
CA SER A 175 -23.05 -8.12 0.22
C SER A 175 -23.51 -9.36 1.00
N LYS A 176 -22.60 -10.30 1.27
CA LYS A 176 -22.87 -11.45 2.16
C LYS A 176 -23.15 -11.04 3.60
N LEU A 177 -22.77 -9.82 4.01
CA LEU A 177 -23.06 -9.27 5.32
C LEU A 177 -24.53 -8.85 5.48
N ASN A 178 -25.31 -8.79 4.39
CA ASN A 178 -26.74 -8.43 4.39
C ASN A 178 -27.05 -7.13 5.14
N LEU A 179 -26.20 -6.12 4.98
CA LEU A 179 -26.41 -4.80 5.59
C LEU A 179 -27.58 -4.07 4.92
N PRO A 180 -28.32 -3.22 5.65
CA PRO A 180 -29.43 -2.42 5.11
C PRO A 180 -28.90 -1.20 4.34
N ILE A 181 -28.09 -1.44 3.31
CA ILE A 181 -27.52 -0.43 2.43
C ILE A 181 -27.54 -0.94 1.00
N TYR A 182 -27.57 -0.03 0.03
CA TYR A 182 -27.43 -0.36 -1.38
C TYR A 182 -26.01 -0.90 -1.64
N PRO A 183 -25.82 -1.99 -2.40
CA PRO A 183 -24.51 -2.63 -2.55
C PRO A 183 -23.54 -1.76 -3.38
N HIS A 184 -22.83 -0.84 -2.74
CA HIS A 184 -21.93 0.12 -3.38
C HIS A 184 -20.76 0.51 -2.47
N ILE A 185 -19.53 0.68 -3.00
CA ILE A 185 -18.32 0.94 -2.19
C ILE A 185 -18.51 2.11 -1.21
N TYR A 186 -19.06 3.23 -1.68
CA TYR A 186 -19.26 4.41 -0.82
C TYR A 186 -20.32 4.21 0.26
N THR A 187 -21.34 3.40 0.02
CA THR A 187 -22.32 3.07 1.08
C THR A 187 -21.67 2.25 2.20
N TYR A 188 -20.76 1.32 1.87
CA TYR A 188 -20.01 0.57 2.87
C TYR A 188 -19.08 1.49 3.67
N GLN A 189 -18.46 2.49 3.04
CA GLN A 189 -17.66 3.51 3.74
C GLN A 189 -18.52 4.32 4.72
N LEU A 190 -19.65 4.85 4.24
CA LEU A 190 -20.57 5.67 5.05
C LEU A 190 -21.19 4.88 6.19
N TRP A 191 -21.57 3.61 5.95
CA TRP A 191 -22.06 2.71 6.97
C TRP A 191 -21.02 2.46 8.08
N ALA A 192 -19.74 2.34 7.69
CA ALA A 192 -18.62 2.24 8.63
C ALA A 192 -18.23 3.60 9.26
N GLY A 193 -18.98 4.68 8.99
CA GLY A 193 -18.76 6.00 9.58
C GLY A 193 -17.61 6.79 8.96
N THR A 194 -17.15 6.43 7.77
CA THR A 194 -16.08 7.16 7.07
C THR A 194 -16.56 7.84 5.80
N MET A 195 -15.97 8.99 5.52
CA MET A 195 -16.09 9.67 4.24
C MET A 195 -14.77 9.52 3.48
N GLY A 196 -14.82 8.93 2.29
CA GLY A 196 -13.66 8.80 1.42
C GLY A 196 -13.26 10.13 0.77
N VAL A 197 -12.12 10.12 0.07
CA VAL A 197 -11.55 11.30 -0.63
C VAL A 197 -12.53 11.97 -1.61
N ASP A 198 -13.49 11.21 -2.15
CA ASP A 198 -14.50 11.71 -3.10
C ASP A 198 -15.88 11.98 -2.50
N ALA A 199 -16.02 12.06 -1.17
CA ALA A 199 -17.31 12.30 -0.53
C ALA A 199 -18.01 13.57 -1.06
N GLY A 200 -17.25 14.61 -1.44
CA GLY A 200 -17.79 15.83 -2.04
C GLY A 200 -18.40 15.68 -3.44
N LYS A 201 -18.17 14.55 -4.12
CA LYS A 201 -18.78 14.23 -5.43
C LYS A 201 -20.07 13.43 -5.29
N ILE A 202 -20.37 12.93 -4.09
CA ILE A 202 -21.59 12.17 -3.82
C ILE A 202 -22.76 13.17 -3.68
N PRO A 203 -23.90 12.97 -4.35
CA PRO A 203 -25.10 13.78 -4.16
C PRO A 203 -25.46 13.89 -2.67
N PRO A 204 -25.69 15.09 -2.11
CA PRO A 204 -25.89 15.27 -0.66
C PRO A 204 -27.04 14.46 -0.07
N ASN A 205 -28.10 14.19 -0.85
CA ASN A 205 -29.21 13.34 -0.42
C ASN A 205 -28.77 11.89 -0.17
N LEU A 206 -27.82 11.38 -0.95
CA LEU A 206 -27.32 10.01 -0.83
C LEU A 206 -26.41 9.81 0.39
N LEU A 207 -25.79 10.88 0.92
CA LEU A 207 -24.97 10.79 2.14
C LEU A 207 -25.76 10.28 3.36
N PHE A 208 -27.09 10.42 3.35
CA PHE A 208 -27.98 10.02 4.43
C PHE A 208 -28.94 8.89 4.05
N ASP A 209 -29.24 8.72 2.75
CA ASP A 209 -30.07 7.64 2.23
C ASP A 209 -29.20 6.55 1.60
N LEU A 210 -28.72 5.63 2.43
CA LEU A 210 -27.83 4.56 2.01
C LEU A 210 -28.56 3.43 1.27
N GLU A 211 -29.89 3.36 1.33
CA GLU A 211 -30.69 2.29 0.70
C GLU A 211 -31.19 2.64 -0.72
N SER A 212 -31.09 3.92 -1.09
CA SER A 212 -31.57 4.43 -2.38
C SER A 212 -30.97 3.71 -3.59
N LYS A 213 -31.81 3.43 -4.60
CA LYS A 213 -31.34 2.92 -5.89
C LYS A 213 -30.56 3.96 -6.71
N GLU A 214 -30.62 5.24 -6.35
CA GLU A 214 -29.86 6.29 -7.04
C GLU A 214 -28.34 6.08 -6.92
N TRP A 215 -27.87 5.29 -5.94
CA TRP A 215 -26.49 4.85 -5.83
C TRP A 215 -25.97 4.11 -7.07
N GLU A 216 -26.82 3.51 -7.89
CA GLU A 216 -26.43 2.89 -9.18
C GLU A 216 -25.79 3.89 -10.15
N ARG A 217 -26.13 5.18 -10.04
CA ARG A 217 -25.63 6.25 -10.91
C ARG A 217 -24.33 6.89 -10.39
N VAL A 218 -23.91 6.54 -9.18
CA VAL A 218 -22.69 7.10 -8.58
C VAL A 218 -21.51 6.26 -9.05
N GLU A 219 -20.58 6.89 -9.77
CA GLU A 219 -19.38 6.20 -10.23
C GLU A 219 -18.34 6.08 -9.11
N VAL A 220 -17.78 4.88 -8.95
CA VAL A 220 -16.62 4.66 -8.08
C VAL A 220 -15.38 5.16 -8.80
N SER A 221 -14.69 6.13 -8.21
CA SER A 221 -13.45 6.67 -8.74
C SER A 221 -12.26 5.82 -8.27
N LYS A 222 -11.15 5.90 -9.01
CA LYS A 222 -9.87 5.29 -8.58
C LYS A 222 -9.45 5.73 -7.18
N ALA A 223 -9.51 7.04 -6.89
CA ALA A 223 -9.13 7.57 -5.58
C ALA A 223 -10.12 7.12 -4.48
N GLY A 224 -11.41 7.08 -4.80
CA GLY A 224 -12.45 6.59 -3.91
C GLY A 224 -12.25 5.12 -3.52
N LEU A 225 -11.93 4.26 -4.50
CA LEU A 225 -11.69 2.84 -4.24
C LEU A 225 -10.41 2.59 -3.44
N LEU A 226 -9.31 3.27 -3.78
CA LEU A 226 -8.06 3.18 -2.99
C LEU A 226 -8.26 3.69 -1.56
N SER A 227 -9.03 4.78 -1.38
CA SER A 227 -9.41 5.30 -0.06
C SER A 227 -10.25 4.29 0.73
N PHE A 228 -11.16 3.56 0.08
CA PHE A 228 -11.90 2.48 0.73
C PHE A 228 -10.98 1.37 1.24
N LEU A 229 -10.05 0.89 0.41
CA LEU A 229 -9.09 -0.15 0.78
C LEU A 229 -8.18 0.29 1.93
N ALA A 230 -7.68 1.53 1.88
CA ALA A 230 -6.86 2.09 2.95
C ALA A 230 -7.64 2.22 4.28
N ASN A 231 -8.85 2.78 4.23
CA ASN A 231 -9.71 2.91 5.41
C ASN A 231 -10.08 1.55 6.00
N LEU A 232 -10.29 0.53 5.17
CA LEU A 232 -10.55 -0.84 5.61
C LEU A 232 -9.41 -1.36 6.47
N ILE A 233 -8.17 -1.26 6.01
CA ILE A 233 -7.02 -1.77 6.75
C ILE A 233 -6.75 -0.95 8.02
N VAL A 234 -6.84 0.37 7.95
CA VAL A 234 -6.67 1.25 9.11
C VAL A 234 -7.74 0.97 10.16
N GLY A 235 -9.01 0.93 9.77
CA GLY A 235 -10.13 0.66 10.66
C GLY A 235 -10.03 -0.73 11.31
N ALA A 236 -9.73 -1.75 10.50
CA ALA A 236 -9.46 -3.10 11.00
C ALA A 236 -8.29 -3.10 12.00
N GLY A 237 -7.19 -2.42 11.68
CA GLY A 237 -6.01 -2.28 12.56
C GLY A 237 -6.28 -1.59 13.89
N LEU A 238 -7.26 -0.68 13.93
CA LEU A 238 -7.74 -0.04 15.15
C LEU A 238 -8.76 -0.89 15.94
N GLY A 239 -9.12 -2.08 15.43
CA GLY A 239 -10.08 -2.97 16.05
C GLY A 239 -11.54 -2.59 15.82
N ASP A 240 -11.84 -1.78 14.80
CA ASP A 240 -13.22 -1.46 14.44
C ASP A 240 -13.98 -2.70 13.97
N SER A 241 -15.09 -3.02 14.64
CA SER A 241 -15.84 -4.25 14.38
C SER A 241 -16.45 -4.29 12.97
N THR A 242 -16.80 -3.13 12.40
CA THR A 242 -17.40 -3.06 11.07
C THR A 242 -16.35 -3.36 10.01
N TYR A 243 -15.19 -2.72 10.10
CA TYR A 243 -14.08 -2.98 9.19
C TYR A 243 -13.48 -4.37 9.35
N MET A 244 -13.47 -4.92 10.57
CA MET A 244 -13.12 -6.33 10.77
C MET A 244 -14.09 -7.27 10.08
N ALA A 245 -15.40 -7.02 10.18
CA ALA A 245 -16.41 -7.81 9.46
C ALA A 245 -16.26 -7.68 7.94
N TYR A 246 -15.93 -6.49 7.43
CA TYR A 246 -15.65 -6.29 6.00
C TYR A 246 -14.44 -7.09 5.55
N LEU A 247 -13.34 -7.04 6.31
CA LEU A 247 -12.12 -7.78 6.01
C LEU A 247 -12.39 -9.29 5.98
N GLN A 248 -13.12 -9.80 6.98
CA GLN A 248 -13.54 -11.20 7.03
C GLN A 248 -14.40 -11.58 5.82
N ALA A 249 -15.38 -10.75 5.44
CA ALA A 249 -16.23 -11.01 4.27
C ALA A 249 -15.43 -11.02 2.96
N LEU A 250 -14.46 -10.12 2.80
CA LEU A 250 -13.63 -10.04 1.60
C LEU A 250 -12.75 -11.28 1.41
N PHE A 251 -12.19 -11.79 2.50
CA PHE A 251 -11.32 -12.97 2.49
C PHE A 251 -12.07 -14.28 2.77
N MET A 252 -13.38 -14.22 3.03
CA MET A 252 -14.23 -15.37 3.39
C MET A 252 -13.70 -16.15 4.59
N LEU A 253 -13.32 -15.41 5.63
CA LEU A 253 -12.92 -15.94 6.94
C LEU A 253 -14.11 -16.46 7.74
#